data_AF-A0A936SI50-F1
#
_entry.id   AF-A0A936SI50-F1
#
_cell.length_a   1.000
_cell.length_b   1.000
_cell.length_c   1.000
_cell.angle_alpha   90.00
_cell.angle_beta   90.00
_cell.angle_gamma   90.00
#
_symmetry.space_group_name_H-M   'P 1'
#
loop_
_entity.id
_entity.type
_entity.pdbx_description
1 polymer ?
#
loop_
_entity_poly.entity_id
_entity_poly.type
_entity_poly.pdbx_seq_one_letter_code
_entity_poly.pdbx_strand_id
1 'polypeptide(L)'
;MTTSTTPTARLIVTAAERQRILEEYDSYPRGDARRGALLRRYGLYTSQMSKWRERLKRGDATLAALTPGPKGAPRNPLADEVARLTRENARLQQQLTNAETIIAIQKKVATLLELLPTPPSDEAS
;
A
#
# COMPACT_ATOMS: atom_id res chain seq x y z
N MET A 1 -45.71 -21.55 7.92
CA MET A 1 -45.01 -21.27 6.65
C MET A 1 -43.52 -21.49 6.87
N THR A 2 -43.02 -22.68 6.57
CA THR A 2 -41.61 -23.05 6.76
C THR A 2 -40.85 -22.83 5.44
N THR A 3 -40.02 -21.80 5.36
CA THR A 3 -39.09 -21.62 4.24
C THR A 3 -37.89 -22.54 4.45
N SER A 4 -37.95 -23.74 3.87
CA SER A 4 -36.80 -24.64 3.78
C SER A 4 -35.80 -24.06 2.77
N THR A 5 -34.76 -23.40 3.27
CA THR A 5 -33.61 -22.97 2.45
C THR A 5 -32.76 -24.20 2.14
N THR A 6 -33.00 -24.82 0.98
CA THR A 6 -32.20 -25.95 0.52
C THR A 6 -30.76 -25.49 0.22
N PRO A 7 -29.73 -26.15 0.77
CA PRO A 7 -28.35 -25.81 0.46
C PRO A 7 -28.08 -26.12 -1.01
N THR A 8 -27.94 -25.08 -1.83
CA THR A 8 -27.56 -25.21 -3.24
C THR A 8 -26.13 -25.75 -3.29
N ALA A 9 -25.96 -26.96 -3.82
CA ALA A 9 -24.65 -27.53 -4.06
C ALA A 9 -23.78 -26.51 -4.83
N ARG A 10 -22.59 -26.20 -4.31
CA ARG A 10 -21.68 -25.27 -5.00
C ARG A 10 -21.25 -25.91 -6.32
N LEU A 11 -21.75 -25.38 -7.43
CA LEU A 11 -21.31 -25.78 -8.76
C LEU A 11 -19.82 -25.44 -8.89
N ILE A 12 -19.00 -26.44 -9.20
CA ILE A 12 -17.59 -26.25 -9.48
C ILE A 12 -17.48 -25.72 -10.90
N VAL A 13 -17.25 -24.42 -11.05
CA VAL A 13 -17.14 -23.77 -12.37
C VAL A 13 -15.71 -23.92 -12.89
N THR A 14 -15.56 -24.67 -13.99
CA THR A 14 -14.28 -24.88 -14.67
C THR A 14 -13.74 -23.58 -15.29
N ALA A 15 -12.48 -23.59 -15.73
CA ALA A 15 -11.86 -22.41 -16.37
C ALA A 15 -12.60 -21.97 -17.64
N ALA A 16 -12.95 -22.93 -18.49
CA ALA A 16 -13.65 -22.70 -19.75
C ALA A 16 -15.07 -22.17 -19.51
N GLU A 17 -15.77 -22.70 -18.50
CA GLU A 17 -17.09 -22.19 -18.11
C GLU A 17 -17.02 -20.77 -17.58
N ARG A 18 -16.01 -20.40 -16.79
CA ARG A 18 -15.85 -19.01 -16.32
C ARG A 18 -15.68 -18.02 -17.46
N GLN A 19 -14.95 -18.40 -18.51
CA GLN A 19 -14.79 -17.56 -19.69
C GLN A 19 -16.13 -17.39 -20.43
N ARG A 20 -16.84 -18.50 -20.69
CA ARG A 20 -18.18 -18.44 -21.32
C ARG A 20 -19.17 -17.60 -20.52
N ILE A 21 -19.19 -17.77 -19.20
CA ILE A 21 -20.07 -16.99 -18.32
C ILE A 21 -19.70 -15.50 -18.36
N LEU A 22 -18.41 -15.17 -18.41
CA LEU A 22 -17.99 -13.77 -18.50
C LEU A 22 -18.40 -13.13 -19.83
N GLU A 23 -18.21 -13.85 -20.95
CA GLU A 23 -18.64 -13.42 -22.28
C GLU A 23 -20.16 -13.22 -22.35
N GLU A 24 -20.94 -14.17 -21.83
CA GLU A 24 -22.39 -14.08 -21.74
C GLU A 24 -22.83 -12.91 -20.83
N TYR A 25 -22.17 -12.74 -19.67
CA TYR A 25 -22.44 -11.65 -18.74
C TYR A 25 -22.15 -10.27 -19.35
N ASP A 26 -21.12 -10.15 -20.17
CA ASP A 26 -20.73 -8.90 -20.83
C ASP A 26 -21.53 -8.63 -22.13
N SER A 27 -22.16 -9.66 -22.72
CA SER A 27 -23.11 -9.50 -23.84
C SER A 27 -24.38 -8.73 -23.45
N TYR A 28 -24.75 -8.76 -22.16
CA TYR A 28 -25.94 -8.07 -21.67
C TYR A 28 -25.65 -6.60 -21.28
N PRO A 29 -26.57 -5.66 -21.56
CA PRO A 29 -26.47 -4.27 -21.13
C PRO A 29 -26.29 -4.12 -19.61
N ARG A 30 -25.67 -3.02 -19.16
CA ARG A 30 -25.58 -2.72 -17.73
C ARG A 30 -26.99 -2.51 -17.15
N GLY A 31 -27.28 -3.15 -16.02
CA GLY A 31 -28.60 -3.09 -15.37
C GLY A 31 -29.62 -4.11 -15.87
N ASP A 32 -29.31 -4.93 -16.88
CA ASP A 32 -30.22 -5.97 -17.37
C ASP A 32 -30.42 -7.08 -16.31
N ALA A 33 -31.68 -7.45 -16.05
CA ALA A 33 -32.06 -8.50 -15.11
C ALA A 33 -31.45 -9.87 -15.46
N ARG A 34 -31.17 -10.12 -16.74
CA ARG A 34 -30.52 -11.35 -17.23
C ARG A 34 -29.13 -11.55 -16.64
N ARG A 35 -28.40 -10.48 -16.33
CA ARG A 35 -27.10 -10.54 -15.65
C ARG A 35 -27.23 -11.15 -14.26
N GLY A 36 -28.22 -10.69 -13.49
CA GLY A 36 -28.50 -11.23 -12.15
C GLY A 36 -29.03 -12.67 -12.19
N ALA A 37 -29.86 -13.00 -13.18
CA ALA A 37 -30.35 -14.36 -13.38
C ALA A 37 -29.21 -15.36 -13.70
N LEU A 38 -28.30 -14.97 -14.59
CA LEU A 38 -27.12 -15.75 -14.93
C LEU A 38 -26.25 -16.02 -13.69
N LEU A 39 -25.96 -14.99 -12.91
CA LEU A 39 -25.17 -15.12 -11.69
C LEU A 39 -25.82 -16.08 -10.68
N ARG A 40 -27.14 -16.00 -10.47
CA ARG A 40 -27.86 -16.89 -9.55
C ARG A 40 -27.82 -18.35 -10.00
N ARG A 41 -27.94 -18.63 -11.30
CA ARG A 41 -27.85 -19.98 -11.86
C ARG A 41 -26.53 -20.66 -11.51
N TYR A 42 -25.43 -19.91 -11.56
CA TYR A 42 -24.09 -20.42 -11.27
C TYR A 42 -23.63 -20.19 -9.82
N GLY A 43 -24.47 -19.61 -8.95
CA GLY A 43 -24.09 -19.26 -7.58
C GLY A 43 -22.98 -18.21 -7.49
N LEU A 44 -22.87 -17.35 -8.50
CA LEU A 44 -21.82 -16.34 -8.63
C LEU A 44 -22.26 -14.97 -8.12
N TYR A 45 -21.28 -14.13 -7.79
CA TYR A 45 -21.49 -12.74 -7.37
C TYR A 45 -20.82 -11.79 -8.35
N THR A 46 -21.33 -10.56 -8.47
CA THR A 46 -20.76 -9.50 -9.33
C THR A 46 -19.28 -9.22 -9.03
N SER A 47 -18.87 -9.38 -7.78
CA SER A 47 -17.46 -9.27 -7.36
C SER A 47 -16.54 -10.28 -8.05
N GLN A 48 -17.04 -11.48 -8.37
CA GLN A 48 -16.28 -12.50 -9.10
C GLN A 48 -16.06 -12.09 -10.56
N MET A 49 -17.07 -11.50 -11.20
CA MET A 49 -16.96 -10.97 -12.57
C MET A 49 -15.89 -9.87 -12.66
N SER A 50 -15.86 -8.96 -11.68
CA SER A 50 -14.81 -7.92 -11.61
C SER A 50 -13.41 -8.52 -11.46
N LYS A 51 -13.24 -9.53 -10.59
CA LYS A 51 -11.95 -10.23 -10.40
C LYS A 51 -11.49 -10.96 -11.67
N TRP A 52 -12.41 -11.57 -12.41
CA TRP A 52 -12.08 -12.24 -13.67
C TRP A 52 -11.65 -11.24 -14.74
N ARG A 53 -12.34 -10.11 -14.89
CA ARG A 53 -11.91 -9.02 -15.79
C ARG A 53 -10.53 -8.48 -15.44
N GLU A 54 -10.24 -8.30 -14.16
CA GLU A 54 -8.93 -7.84 -13.71
C GLU A 54 -7.81 -8.85 -14.01
N ARG A 55 -8.06 -10.16 -13.89
CA ARG A 55 -7.09 -11.19 -14.31
C ARG A 55 -6.80 -11.14 -15.81
N LEU A 56 -7.83 -11.05 -16.64
CA LEU A 56 -7.64 -10.95 -18.10
C LEU A 56 -6.86 -9.69 -18.47
N LYS A 57 -7.14 -8.56 -17.81
CA LYS A 57 -6.37 -7.31 -17.99
C LYS A 57 -4.91 -7.42 -17.59
N ARG A 58 -4.58 -8.26 -16.60
CA ARG A 58 -3.20 -8.52 -16.16
C ARG A 58 -2.45 -9.52 -17.05
N GLY A 59 -3.08 -10.01 -18.13
CA GLY A 59 -2.44 -10.91 -19.10
C GLY A 59 -2.56 -12.40 -18.75
N ASP A 60 -3.41 -12.77 -17.79
CA ASP A 60 -3.67 -14.19 -17.53
C ASP A 60 -4.42 -14.81 -18.73
N ALA A 61 -3.77 -15.75 -19.42
CA ALA A 61 -4.33 -16.40 -20.61
C ALA A 61 -5.59 -17.23 -20.34
N THR A 62 -5.83 -17.64 -19.08
CA THR A 62 -7.01 -18.43 -18.70
C THR A 62 -7.57 -18.00 -17.34
N LEU A 63 -8.89 -18.08 -17.20
CA LEU A 63 -9.58 -17.95 -15.91
C LEU A 63 -9.53 -19.27 -15.11
N ALA A 64 -8.41 -20.01 -15.13
CA ALA A 64 -8.26 -21.25 -14.36
C ALA A 64 -8.41 -21.02 -12.85
N ALA A 65 -8.74 -22.05 -12.07
CA ALA A 65 -8.68 -21.90 -10.61
C ALA A 65 -7.22 -21.63 -10.29
N LEU A 66 -6.92 -20.53 -9.58
CA LEU A 66 -5.57 -20.40 -9.05
C LEU A 66 -5.41 -21.56 -8.07
N THR A 67 -4.50 -22.47 -8.39
CA THR A 67 -3.90 -23.31 -7.36
C THR A 67 -3.47 -22.33 -6.26
N PRO A 68 -3.91 -22.50 -5.00
CA PRO A 68 -3.45 -21.65 -3.93
C PRO A 68 -1.93 -21.65 -3.99
N GLY A 69 -1.35 -20.52 -4.40
CA GLY A 69 0.09 -20.36 -4.40
C GLY A 69 0.58 -20.58 -2.97
N PRO A 70 1.86 -20.94 -2.78
CA PRO A 70 2.43 -20.94 -1.44
C PRO A 70 2.05 -19.62 -0.77
N LYS A 71 1.47 -19.70 0.44
CA LYS A 71 1.06 -18.52 1.24
C LYS A 71 2.19 -17.50 1.14
N GLY A 72 1.86 -16.27 0.70
CA GLY A 72 2.85 -15.19 0.61
C GLY A 72 3.65 -15.13 1.90
N ALA A 73 4.97 -14.91 1.77
CA ALA A 73 5.87 -14.91 2.92
C ALA A 73 5.29 -14.02 4.03
N PRO A 74 5.29 -14.47 5.29
CA PRO A 74 4.79 -13.66 6.39
C PRO A 74 5.52 -12.32 6.40
N ARG A 75 4.76 -11.22 6.47
CA ARG A 75 5.31 -9.86 6.58
C ARG A 75 6.33 -9.87 7.72
N ASN A 76 7.56 -9.41 7.44
CA ASN A 76 8.61 -9.34 8.45
C ASN A 76 8.12 -8.47 9.62
N PRO A 77 7.98 -9.02 10.84
CA PRO A 77 7.45 -8.28 11.99
C PRO A 77 8.32 -7.09 12.38
N LEU A 78 9.59 -7.08 11.95
CA LEU A 78 10.54 -5.99 12.22
C LEU A 78 10.53 -4.89 11.16
N ALA A 79 9.80 -5.05 10.04
CA ALA A 79 9.84 -4.08 8.96
C ALA A 79 9.37 -2.68 9.41
N ASP A 80 8.33 -2.63 10.25
CA ASP A 80 7.80 -1.37 10.76
C ASP A 80 8.75 -0.72 11.77
N GLU A 81 9.40 -1.53 12.61
CA GLU A 81 10.38 -1.06 13.58
C GLU A 81 11.64 -0.53 12.90
N VAL A 82 12.14 -1.24 11.88
CA VAL A 82 13.26 -0.77 11.04
C VAL A 82 12.90 0.55 10.36
N ALA A 83 11.68 0.68 9.83
CA ALA A 83 11.23 1.92 9.20
C ALA A 83 11.08 3.08 10.21
N ARG A 84 10.75 2.79 11.47
CA ARG A 84 10.71 3.78 12.55
C ARG A 84 12.13 4.22 12.95
N LEU A 85 12.99 3.25 13.25
CA LEU A 85 14.37 3.48 13.68
C LEU A 85 15.20 4.22 12.62
N THR A 86 15.01 3.90 11.35
CA THR A 86 15.69 4.61 10.24
C THR A 86 15.31 6.09 10.17
N ARG A 87 14.02 6.43 10.35
CA ARG A 87 13.56 7.82 10.41
C ARG A 87 14.10 8.55 11.63
N GLU A 88 14.09 7.89 12.78
CA GLU A 88 14.61 8.47 14.03
C GLU A 88 16.11 8.72 13.94
N ASN A 89 16.87 7.77 13.39
CA ASN A 89 18.31 7.91 13.18
C ASN A 89 18.63 9.10 12.27
N ALA A 90 17.94 9.22 11.13
CA ALA A 90 18.11 10.36 10.22
C ALA A 90 17.80 11.70 10.91
N ARG A 91 16.73 11.76 11.72
CA ARG A 91 16.36 12.97 12.49
C ARG A 91 17.42 13.32 13.53
N LEU A 92 17.97 12.34 14.24
CA LEU A 92 19.01 12.56 15.25
C LEU A 92 20.32 13.01 14.61
N GLN A 93 20.70 12.42 13.47
CA GLN A 93 21.86 12.86 12.69
C GLN A 93 21.73 14.33 12.28
N GLN A 94 20.56 14.74 11.78
CA GLN A 94 20.35 16.15 11.40
C GLN A 94 20.47 17.10 12.61
N GLN A 95 19.95 16.72 13.78
CA GLN A 95 20.10 17.51 15.00
C GLN A 95 21.56 17.64 15.44
N LEU A 96 22.32 16.55 15.31
CA LEU A 96 23.74 16.53 15.62
C LEU A 96 24.52 17.48 14.69
N THR A 97 24.29 17.40 13.38
CA THR A 97 24.89 18.32 12.41
C THR A 97 24.54 19.79 12.70
N ASN A 98 23.29 20.07 13.07
CA ASN A 98 22.88 21.42 13.44
C ASN A 98 23.62 21.92 14.70
N ALA A 99 23.74 21.08 15.72
CA ALA A 99 24.45 21.41 16.96
C ALA A 99 25.95 21.65 16.70
N GLU A 100 26.59 20.81 15.91
CA GLU A 100 27.99 20.98 15.48
C GLU A 100 28.19 22.31 14.74
N THR A 101 27.25 22.67 13.88
CA THR A 101 27.28 23.95 13.14
C THR A 101 27.18 25.14 14.08
N ILE A 102 26.27 25.10 15.06
CA ILE A 102 26.13 26.17 16.08
C ILE A 102 27.43 26.33 16.86
N ILE A 103 28.02 25.21 17.32
CA ILE A 103 29.29 25.23 18.05
C ILE A 103 30.41 25.83 17.19
N ALA A 104 30.47 25.48 15.90
CA ALA A 104 31.46 26.02 14.98
C ALA A 104 31.32 27.54 14.81
N ILE A 105 30.08 28.05 14.71
CA ILE A 105 29.81 29.49 14.62
C ILE A 105 30.23 30.19 15.90
N GLN A 106 29.85 29.67 17.07
CA GLN A 106 30.23 30.24 18.37
C GLN A 106 31.74 30.35 18.53
N LYS A 107 32.48 29.31 18.16
CA LYS A 107 33.95 29.32 18.17
C LYS A 107 34.52 30.41 17.27
N LYS A 108 34.00 30.54 16.04
CA LYS A 108 34.44 31.58 15.09
C LYS A 108 34.15 32.99 15.62
N VAL A 109 32.98 33.23 16.21
CA VAL A 109 32.63 34.53 16.79
C VAL A 109 33.57 34.87 17.96
N ALA A 110 33.84 33.92 18.86
CA ALA A 110 34.77 34.13 19.96
C ALA A 110 36.17 34.54 19.45
N THR A 111 36.72 33.82 18.46
CA THR A 111 38.02 34.17 17.87
C THR A 111 38.03 35.55 17.21
N LEU A 112 36.92 35.98 16.60
CA LEU A 112 36.83 37.32 16.01
C LEU A 112 36.79 38.41 17.08
N LEU A 113 36.10 38.16 18.21
CA LEU A 113 36.04 39.10 19.32
C LEU A 113 37.40 39.26 20.02
N GLU A 114 38.18 38.18 20.13
CA GLU A 114 39.56 38.23 20.66
C GLU A 114 40.53 39.05 19.78
N LEU A 115 40.23 39.17 18.49
CA LEU A 115 41.04 39.96 17.54
C LEU A 115 40.64 41.44 17.49
N LEU A 116 39.55 41.84 18.16
CA LEU A 116 39.14 43.24 18.19
C LEU A 116 40.09 44.02 19.11
N PRO A 117 40.65 45.17 18.66
CA PRO A 117 41.42 46.03 19.53
C PRO A 117 40.52 46.58 20.64
N THR A 118 40.96 46.48 21.89
CA THR A 118 40.29 47.17 22.99
C THR A 118 40.39 48.67 22.75
N PRO A 119 39.28 49.42 22.81
CA PRO A 119 39.33 50.88 22.69
C PRO A 119 40.25 51.43 23.79
N PRO A 120 41.00 52.51 23.53
CA PRO A 120 41.83 53.12 24.56
C PRO A 120 40.92 53.52 25.72
N SER A 121 41.17 52.94 26.89
CA SER A 121 40.58 53.39 28.13
C SER A 121 41.05 54.83 28.34
N ASP A 122 40.19 55.80 28.05
CA ASP A 122 40.38 57.16 28.55
C ASP A 122 40.26 57.07 30.08
N GLU A 123 41.41 56.98 30.74
CA GLU A 123 41.55 57.34 32.15
C GLU A 123 41.31 58.86 32.25
N ALA A 124 40.04 59.25 32.30
CA ALA A 124 39.65 60.60 32.70
C ALA A 124 39.65 60.69 34.23
N SER A 125 40.49 61.60 34.73
CA SER A 125 40.67 62.01 36.13
C SER A 125 39.40 62.54 36.80
#